data_AF-A0A6G0TKP6-F1
#
_entry.id   AF-A0A6G0TKP6-F1
#
_cell.length_a   1.000
_cell.length_b   1.000
_cell.length_c   1.000
_cell.angle_alpha   90.00
_cell.angle_beta   90.00
_cell.angle_gamma   90.00
#
_symmetry.space_group_name_H-M   'P 1'
#
loop_
_entity.id
_entity.type
_entity.pdbx_description
1 polymer ?
#
loop_
_entity_poly.entity_id
_entity_poly.type
_entity_poly.pdbx_seq_one_letter_code
_entity_poly.pdbx_strand_id
1 'polypeptide(L)'
;MAAETRSAGVTTTSVQTIAALLLVLLVRAPGARAVTDDMLKIACSDMTPRHPGYKPENTKGLPCPYQLTVDPSTPVVPGNLVNVTLTSIGTNLPFKGFMVQARDLNGQVIGTFLPACRNATQHHMISCSNGHEPYNSVVQSNNKYKITDTFTWIAPLSLKGSIKFKFTVVVNFEHFWTNEETKDIPVVPLSQEEFDIKNSINHEYYIYKLYTQNCFS
;
A
#
# COMPACT_ATOMS: atom_id res chain seq x y z
N MET A 1 -18.22 -83.50 28.65
CA MET A 1 -18.51 -82.26 29.39
C MET A 1 -17.19 -81.56 29.69
N ALA A 2 -16.85 -80.57 28.87
CA ALA A 2 -15.93 -79.49 29.18
C ALA A 2 -16.26 -78.41 28.13
N ALA A 3 -17.02 -77.40 28.55
CA ALA A 3 -17.40 -76.29 27.70
C ALA A 3 -16.30 -75.22 27.82
N GLU A 4 -15.58 -74.99 26.73
CA GLU A 4 -14.63 -73.89 26.60
C GLU A 4 -15.37 -72.56 26.46
N THR A 5 -14.98 -71.63 27.32
CA THR A 5 -15.28 -70.21 27.25
C THR A 5 -14.51 -69.55 26.12
N ARG A 6 -15.16 -68.70 25.32
CA ARG A 6 -14.45 -67.69 24.53
C ARG A 6 -15.16 -66.35 24.57
N SER A 7 -14.59 -65.45 25.37
CA SER A 7 -14.90 -64.02 25.39
C SER A 7 -14.48 -63.39 24.07
N ALA A 8 -15.40 -62.70 23.40
CA ALA A 8 -15.12 -61.89 22.22
C ALA A 8 -14.73 -60.48 22.67
N GLY A 9 -13.44 -60.18 22.64
CA GLY A 9 -12.94 -58.80 22.75
C GLY A 9 -13.27 -58.04 21.46
N VAL A 10 -14.18 -57.06 21.57
CA VAL A 10 -14.43 -56.10 20.49
C VAL A 10 -13.21 -55.19 20.37
N THR A 11 -12.53 -55.27 19.24
CA THR A 11 -11.34 -54.50 18.88
C THR A 11 -11.68 -53.01 18.68
N THR A 12 -11.22 -52.17 19.60
CA THR A 12 -11.33 -50.69 19.61
C THR A 12 -10.37 -49.97 18.65
N THR A 13 -9.76 -50.67 17.70
CA THR A 13 -8.67 -50.16 16.85
C THR A 13 -9.14 -49.43 15.59
N SER A 14 -10.40 -49.56 15.19
CA SER A 14 -10.90 -48.99 13.92
C SER A 14 -11.39 -47.53 14.00
N VAL A 15 -11.78 -47.05 15.19
CA VAL A 15 -12.36 -45.68 15.33
C VAL A 15 -11.27 -44.63 15.54
N GLN A 16 -10.13 -45.02 16.11
CA GLN A 16 -9.02 -44.09 16.40
C GLN A 16 -8.24 -43.65 15.15
N THR A 17 -8.18 -44.48 14.09
CA THR A 17 -7.40 -44.18 12.89
C THR A 17 -8.10 -43.19 11.95
N ILE A 18 -9.44 -43.23 11.86
CA ILE A 18 -10.22 -42.33 10.99
C ILE A 18 -10.26 -40.91 11.59
N ALA A 19 -10.37 -40.78 12.91
CA ALA A 19 -10.32 -39.49 13.59
C ALA A 19 -8.95 -38.80 13.45
N ALA A 20 -7.85 -39.58 13.45
CA ALA A 20 -6.50 -39.05 13.26
C ALA A 20 -6.26 -38.52 11.83
N LEU A 21 -6.81 -39.17 10.79
CA LEU A 21 -6.69 -38.67 9.42
C LEU A 21 -7.51 -37.39 9.16
N LEU A 22 -8.68 -37.23 9.80
CA LEU A 22 -9.49 -36.01 9.70
C LEU A 22 -8.90 -34.83 10.48
N LEU A 23 -8.17 -35.07 11.59
CA LEU A 23 -7.45 -34.01 12.31
C LEU A 23 -6.19 -33.52 11.57
N VAL A 24 -5.51 -34.38 10.82
CA VAL A 24 -4.31 -34.01 10.04
C VAL A 24 -4.67 -33.17 8.80
N LEU A 25 -5.90 -33.27 8.29
CA LEU A 25 -6.39 -32.45 7.16
C LEU A 25 -6.84 -31.03 7.54
N LEU A 26 -6.95 -30.69 8.83
CA LEU A 26 -7.32 -29.35 9.29
C LEU A 26 -6.13 -28.39 9.43
N VAL A 27 -4.90 -28.87 9.25
CA VAL A 27 -3.69 -28.03 9.31
C VAL A 27 -3.06 -27.95 7.93
N ARG A 28 -3.66 -27.10 7.09
CA ARG A 28 -3.05 -26.26 6.03
C ARG A 28 -4.11 -25.87 5.01
N ALA A 29 -5.13 -25.14 5.44
CA ALA A 29 -5.51 -24.02 4.60
C ALA A 29 -4.37 -23.01 4.76
N PRO A 30 -3.59 -22.66 3.73
CA PRO A 30 -2.78 -21.47 3.79
C PRO A 30 -3.77 -20.31 3.92
N GLY A 31 -4.09 -19.95 5.16
CA GLY A 31 -4.68 -18.66 5.45
C GLY A 31 -3.77 -17.64 4.81
N ALA A 32 -4.29 -16.83 3.91
CA ALA A 32 -3.55 -15.73 3.31
C ALA A 32 -3.04 -14.88 4.47
N ARG A 33 -1.76 -15.05 4.84
CA ARG A 33 -1.13 -14.19 5.85
C ARG A 33 -1.22 -12.78 5.30
N ALA A 34 -1.68 -11.84 6.13
CA ALA A 34 -1.59 -10.44 5.79
C ALA A 34 -0.13 -10.10 5.47
N VAL A 35 0.09 -9.41 4.35
CA VAL A 35 1.43 -8.93 4.00
C VAL A 35 1.84 -7.93 5.08
N THR A 36 3.02 -8.13 5.68
CA THR A 36 3.53 -7.24 6.72
C THR A 36 4.15 -5.99 6.09
N ASP A 37 4.19 -4.89 6.83
CA ASP A 37 4.86 -3.66 6.41
C ASP A 37 6.32 -3.91 6.01
N ASP A 38 7.03 -4.78 6.74
CA ASP A 38 8.42 -5.10 6.43
C ASP A 38 8.57 -5.82 5.09
N MET A 39 7.61 -6.65 4.69
CA MET A 39 7.59 -7.25 3.35
C MET A 39 7.31 -6.21 2.27
N LEU A 40 6.44 -5.23 2.54
CA LEU A 40 6.15 -4.13 1.61
C LEU A 40 7.36 -3.21 1.44
N LYS A 41 8.11 -2.95 2.53
CA LYS A 41 9.29 -2.07 2.51
C LYS A 41 10.39 -2.54 1.53
N ILE A 42 10.44 -3.84 1.21
CA ILE A 42 11.40 -4.38 0.24
C ILE A 42 11.18 -3.77 -1.17
N ALA A 43 9.95 -3.34 -1.48
CA ALA A 43 9.60 -2.69 -2.74
C ALA A 43 9.87 -1.17 -2.73
N CYS A 44 10.27 -0.56 -1.60
CA CYS A 44 10.39 0.89 -1.48
C CYS A 44 11.32 1.53 -2.54
N SER A 45 12.43 0.86 -2.89
CA SER A 45 13.44 1.44 -3.77
C SER A 45 13.07 1.31 -5.25
N ASP A 46 12.65 0.12 -5.67
CA ASP A 46 12.37 -0.24 -7.07
C ASP A 46 10.87 -0.27 -7.42
N MET A 47 10.01 0.04 -6.44
CA MET A 47 8.55 -0.06 -6.50
C MET A 47 8.02 -1.47 -6.78
N THR A 48 8.85 -2.52 -6.79
CA THR A 48 8.50 -3.83 -7.35
C THR A 48 8.06 -4.82 -6.27
N PRO A 49 6.81 -5.32 -6.30
CA PRO A 49 6.36 -6.33 -5.35
C PRO A 49 7.14 -7.63 -5.55
N ARG A 50 7.43 -8.34 -4.46
CA ARG A 50 8.17 -9.61 -4.50
C ARG A 50 7.22 -10.76 -4.78
N HIS A 51 6.91 -10.98 -6.06
CA HIS A 51 6.11 -12.11 -6.55
C HIS A 51 7.01 -13.09 -7.33
N PRO A 52 7.67 -14.07 -6.66
CA PRO A 52 8.58 -15.01 -7.31
C PRO A 52 7.93 -15.74 -8.48
N GLY A 53 8.67 -15.89 -9.58
CA GLY A 53 8.20 -16.54 -10.81
C GLY A 53 7.47 -15.61 -11.79
N TYR A 54 7.11 -14.40 -11.36
CA TYR A 54 6.38 -13.44 -12.18
C TYR A 54 7.18 -12.16 -12.41
N LYS A 55 6.99 -11.56 -13.59
CA LYS A 55 7.61 -10.28 -13.98
C LYS A 55 6.51 -9.24 -14.20
N PRO A 56 6.78 -7.96 -13.91
CA PRO A 56 5.82 -6.89 -14.15
C PRO A 56 5.37 -6.84 -15.61
N GLU A 57 4.11 -6.52 -15.86
CA GLU A 57 3.54 -6.49 -17.21
C GLU A 57 4.17 -5.42 -18.10
N ASN A 58 4.52 -4.25 -17.53
CA ASN A 58 5.23 -3.21 -18.28
C ASN A 58 6.64 -3.63 -18.75
N THR A 59 7.31 -4.54 -18.04
CA THR A 59 8.59 -5.11 -18.52
C THR A 59 8.43 -6.05 -19.73
N LYS A 60 7.19 -6.50 -20.00
CA LYS A 60 6.82 -7.28 -21.18
C LYS A 60 6.31 -6.40 -22.34
N GLY A 61 6.33 -5.07 -22.17
CA GLY A 61 5.83 -4.11 -23.16
C GLY A 61 4.32 -3.85 -23.10
N LEU A 62 3.62 -4.35 -22.08
CA LEU A 62 2.19 -4.07 -21.91
C LEU A 62 1.98 -2.70 -21.23
N PRO A 63 1.21 -1.79 -21.83
CA PRO A 63 0.96 -0.47 -21.24
C PRO A 63 0.20 -0.60 -19.92
N CYS A 64 0.47 0.30 -18.98
CA CYS A 64 -0.24 0.36 -17.70
C CYS A 64 -1.68 0.87 -17.89
N PRO A 65 -2.72 0.08 -17.52
CA PRO A 65 -4.11 0.50 -17.63
C PRO A 65 -4.57 1.31 -16.40
N TYR A 66 -3.63 1.96 -15.71
CA TYR A 66 -3.87 2.74 -14.52
C TYR A 66 -3.16 4.09 -14.62
N GLN A 67 -3.77 5.10 -14.01
CA GLN A 67 -3.20 6.43 -13.95
C GLN A 67 -3.22 6.95 -12.52
N LEU A 68 -2.13 7.60 -12.12
CA LEU A 68 -2.06 8.40 -10.92
C LEU A 68 -2.12 9.88 -11.32
N THR A 69 -3.03 10.65 -10.72
CA THR A 69 -3.21 12.07 -11.02
C THR A 69 -3.21 12.89 -9.74
N VAL A 70 -2.50 14.01 -9.76
CA VAL A 70 -2.68 15.07 -8.77
C VAL A 70 -3.88 15.93 -9.17
N ASP A 71 -4.67 16.37 -8.21
CA ASP A 71 -5.78 17.30 -8.45
C ASP A 71 -5.28 18.56 -9.19
N PRO A 72 -5.71 18.80 -10.44
CA PRO A 72 -5.22 19.91 -11.24
C PRO A 72 -5.67 21.28 -10.71
N SER A 73 -6.65 21.32 -9.81
CA SER A 73 -7.12 22.57 -9.19
C SER A 73 -6.21 23.07 -8.07
N THR A 74 -5.31 22.22 -7.56
CA THR A 74 -4.45 22.55 -6.40
C THR A 74 -2.98 22.41 -6.77
N PRO A 75 -2.20 23.50 -6.82
CA PRO A 75 -0.77 23.42 -7.08
C PRO A 75 -0.03 22.72 -5.95
N VAL A 76 1.09 22.06 -6.27
CA VAL A 76 1.99 21.50 -5.26
C VAL A 76 2.77 22.65 -4.63
N VAL A 77 2.41 23.01 -3.40
CA VAL A 77 3.04 24.06 -2.60
C VAL A 77 3.65 23.42 -1.35
N PRO A 78 4.91 23.73 -0.97
CA PRO A 78 5.53 23.19 0.24
C PRO A 78 4.66 23.40 1.48
N GLY A 79 4.51 22.35 2.29
CA GLY A 79 3.68 22.33 3.48
C GLY A 79 2.17 22.26 3.22
N ASN A 80 1.68 22.25 1.98
CA ASN A 80 0.25 22.12 1.70
C ASN A 80 -0.16 20.66 1.47
N LEU A 81 -1.47 20.42 1.57
CA LEU A 81 -2.09 19.16 1.22
C LEU A 81 -2.23 19.05 -0.30
N VAL A 82 -1.98 17.85 -0.81
CA VAL A 82 -2.11 17.48 -2.21
C VAL A 82 -2.93 16.20 -2.28
N ASN A 83 -4.04 16.25 -3.02
CA ASN A 83 -4.85 15.07 -3.27
C ASN A 83 -4.35 14.35 -4.52
N VAL A 84 -4.17 13.04 -4.38
CA VAL A 84 -3.64 12.16 -5.41
C VAL A 84 -4.62 11.02 -5.63
N THR A 85 -4.99 10.76 -6.88
CA THR A 85 -5.99 9.75 -7.24
C THR A 85 -5.36 8.70 -8.12
N LEU A 86 -5.42 7.43 -7.70
CA LEU A 86 -5.09 6.27 -8.52
C LEU A 86 -6.38 5.72 -9.12
N THR A 87 -6.46 5.62 -10.44
CA THR A 87 -7.67 5.14 -11.12
C THR A 87 -7.35 4.20 -12.27
N SER A 88 -8.24 3.23 -12.51
CA SER A 88 -8.23 2.43 -13.73
C SER A 88 -8.70 3.26 -14.92
N ILE A 89 -7.98 3.17 -16.03
CA ILE A 89 -8.31 3.89 -17.27
C ILE A 89 -8.62 2.91 -18.40
N GLY A 90 -9.55 3.31 -19.27
CA GLY A 90 -9.94 2.56 -20.46
C GLY A 90 -10.77 1.31 -20.14
N THR A 91 -10.12 0.22 -19.70
CA THR A 91 -10.74 -1.12 -19.58
C THR A 91 -11.53 -1.35 -18.30
N ASN A 92 -11.53 -0.40 -17.36
CA ASN A 92 -12.11 -0.54 -16.01
C ASN A 92 -11.61 -1.79 -15.28
N LEU A 93 -10.37 -2.22 -15.55
CA LEU A 93 -9.75 -3.38 -14.91
C LEU A 93 -9.49 -3.08 -13.41
N PRO A 94 -10.19 -3.72 -12.47
CA PRO A 94 -10.03 -3.40 -11.06
C PRO A 94 -8.68 -3.89 -10.51
N PHE A 95 -8.13 -3.15 -9.56
CA PHE A 95 -6.91 -3.51 -8.84
C PHE A 95 -7.19 -3.85 -7.38
N LYS A 96 -6.30 -4.60 -6.74
CA LYS A 96 -6.38 -4.98 -5.32
C LYS A 96 -5.32 -4.30 -4.48
N GLY A 97 -4.08 -4.28 -4.98
CA GLY A 97 -2.91 -3.75 -4.31
C GLY A 97 -2.28 -2.58 -5.05
N PHE A 98 -1.54 -1.78 -4.30
CA PHE A 98 -0.79 -0.65 -4.81
C PHE A 98 0.29 -0.21 -3.82
N MET A 99 1.27 0.53 -4.33
CA MET A 99 2.17 1.36 -3.55
C MET A 99 2.31 2.69 -4.27
N VAL A 100 2.28 3.81 -3.55
CA VAL A 100 2.49 5.16 -4.10
C VAL A 100 3.53 5.91 -3.25
N GLN A 101 4.42 6.62 -3.94
CA GLN A 101 5.48 7.45 -3.36
C GLN A 101 5.59 8.77 -4.12
N ALA A 102 5.87 9.88 -3.44
CA ALA A 102 6.43 11.06 -4.10
C ALA A 102 7.96 10.95 -4.10
N ARG A 103 8.61 11.34 -5.21
CA ARG A 103 10.06 11.41 -5.31
C ARG A 103 10.53 12.75 -5.87
N ASP A 104 11.64 13.23 -5.34
CA ASP A 104 12.35 14.40 -5.89
C ASP A 104 13.15 14.03 -7.15
N LEU A 105 13.85 15.02 -7.73
CA LEU A 105 14.69 14.83 -8.92
C LEU A 105 15.88 13.88 -8.68
N ASN A 106 16.28 13.65 -7.43
CA ASN A 106 17.35 12.73 -7.06
C ASN A 106 16.82 11.31 -6.82
N GLY A 107 15.50 11.09 -6.90
CA GLY A 107 14.86 9.82 -6.60
C GLY A 107 14.68 9.54 -5.11
N GLN A 108 14.88 10.53 -4.24
CA GLN A 108 14.62 10.43 -2.81
C GLN A 108 13.11 10.44 -2.56
N VAL A 109 12.61 9.56 -1.68
CA VAL A 109 11.22 9.56 -1.25
C VAL A 109 10.98 10.74 -0.33
N ILE A 110 9.90 11.48 -0.58
CA ILE A 110 9.64 12.78 0.08
C ILE A 110 8.20 12.91 0.57
N GLY A 111 8.03 13.71 1.62
CA GLY A 111 6.74 14.08 2.18
C GLY A 111 6.02 12.95 2.91
N THR A 112 4.78 13.23 3.32
CA THR A 112 4.05 12.38 4.27
C THR A 112 2.64 12.13 3.76
N PHE A 113 2.21 10.88 3.67
CA PHE A 113 0.81 10.55 3.43
C PHE A 113 0.01 10.60 4.73
N LEU A 114 -1.22 11.09 4.62
CA LEU A 114 -2.18 11.12 5.72
C LEU A 114 -3.09 9.87 5.70
N PRO A 115 -3.56 9.41 6.88
CA PRO A 115 -4.58 8.38 6.93
C PRO A 115 -5.88 8.90 6.33
N ALA A 116 -6.69 7.99 5.79
CA ALA A 116 -8.00 8.33 5.27
C ALA A 116 -8.91 8.86 6.38
N CYS A 117 -9.72 9.86 6.04
CA CYS A 117 -10.74 10.38 6.95
C CYS A 117 -11.79 9.31 7.30
N ARG A 118 -12.45 9.48 8.46
CA ARG A 118 -13.56 8.63 8.92
C ARG A 118 -13.21 7.14 9.09
N ASN A 119 -11.95 6.81 9.39
CA ASN A 119 -11.47 5.44 9.60
C ASN A 119 -11.67 4.52 8.38
N ALA A 120 -11.61 5.05 7.16
CA ALA A 120 -11.62 4.21 5.97
C ALA A 120 -10.36 3.32 5.95
N THR A 121 -10.55 2.01 5.81
CA THR A 121 -9.48 1.00 5.88
C THR A 121 -9.01 0.53 4.50
N GLN A 122 -9.05 1.43 3.51
CA GLN A 122 -8.67 1.11 2.13
C GLN A 122 -7.14 1.03 1.98
N HIS A 123 -6.43 1.92 2.65
CA HIS A 123 -4.98 2.06 2.62
C HIS A 123 -4.41 2.36 4.00
N HIS A 124 -3.09 2.19 4.13
CA HIS A 124 -2.30 2.60 5.28
C HIS A 124 -0.95 3.11 4.78
N MET A 125 -0.20 3.77 5.65
CA MET A 125 1.09 4.33 5.31
C MET A 125 2.22 3.51 5.93
N ILE A 126 3.33 3.42 5.21
CA ILE A 126 4.60 2.87 5.69
C ILE A 126 5.72 3.90 5.52
N SER A 127 6.78 3.75 6.30
CA SER A 127 7.99 4.58 6.18
C SER A 127 9.06 3.83 5.41
N CYS A 128 9.35 4.28 4.19
CA CYS A 128 10.49 3.81 3.41
C CYS A 128 11.77 4.54 3.86
N SER A 129 12.87 3.81 3.98
CA SER A 129 14.15 4.33 4.51
C SER A 129 14.89 5.28 3.58
N ASN A 130 14.57 5.27 2.28
CA ASN A 130 15.11 6.21 1.30
C ASN A 130 14.32 7.53 1.30
N GLY A 131 14.00 8.06 2.49
CA GLY A 131 13.26 9.29 2.73
C GLY A 131 13.49 9.77 4.16
N HIS A 132 13.34 11.06 4.43
CA HIS A 132 13.50 11.62 5.78
C HIS A 132 12.20 11.63 6.57
N GLU A 133 11.10 11.91 5.88
CA GLU A 133 9.77 11.99 6.49
C GLU A 133 9.21 10.59 6.79
N PRO A 134 8.51 10.39 7.91
CA PRO A 134 7.78 9.15 8.17
C PRO A 134 6.53 9.05 7.29
N TYR A 135 5.95 7.85 7.17
CA TYR A 135 4.71 7.61 6.42
C TYR A 135 4.76 8.13 4.96
N ASN A 136 5.95 8.08 4.38
CA ASN A 136 6.27 8.64 3.05
C ASN A 136 5.81 7.76 1.87
N SER A 137 5.15 6.65 2.15
CA SER A 137 4.55 5.77 1.15
C SER A 137 3.18 5.29 1.61
N VAL A 138 2.22 5.20 0.68
CA VAL A 138 0.88 4.65 0.93
C VAL A 138 0.71 3.33 0.19
N VAL A 139 0.09 2.35 0.86
CA VAL A 139 -0.05 0.96 0.41
C VAL A 139 -1.44 0.42 0.73
N GLN A 140 -1.85 -0.68 0.06
CA GLN A 140 -3.16 -1.29 0.32
C GLN A 140 -3.29 -1.87 1.74
N SER A 141 -4.45 -1.68 2.38
CA SER A 141 -4.78 -2.32 3.67
C SER A 141 -5.62 -3.59 3.52
N ASN A 142 -6.21 -3.82 2.35
CA ASN A 142 -7.03 -4.99 2.07
C ASN A 142 -6.97 -5.36 0.58
N ASN A 143 -7.44 -6.58 0.27
CA ASN A 143 -7.45 -7.13 -1.08
C ASN A 143 -8.78 -6.90 -1.83
N LYS A 144 -9.64 -5.97 -1.37
CA LYS A 144 -10.89 -5.64 -2.06
C LYS A 144 -10.56 -4.96 -3.39
N TYR A 145 -11.33 -5.31 -4.41
CA TYR A 145 -11.24 -4.68 -5.73
C TYR A 145 -11.60 -3.20 -5.65
N LYS A 146 -10.83 -2.39 -6.39
CA LYS A 146 -10.98 -0.94 -6.48
C LYS A 146 -10.86 -0.54 -7.95
N ILE A 147 -11.68 0.41 -8.37
CA ILE A 147 -11.52 1.13 -9.64
C ILE A 147 -10.73 2.41 -9.40
N THR A 148 -10.94 3.04 -8.25
CA THR A 148 -10.27 4.27 -7.83
C THR A 148 -9.93 4.20 -6.35
N ASP A 149 -8.81 4.80 -5.97
CA ASP A 149 -8.42 5.08 -4.58
C ASP A 149 -7.79 6.49 -4.52
N THR A 150 -7.98 7.19 -3.40
CA THR A 150 -7.54 8.58 -3.24
C THR A 150 -6.71 8.73 -1.99
N PHE A 151 -5.63 9.49 -2.09
CA PHE A 151 -4.64 9.68 -1.05
C PHE A 151 -4.42 11.17 -0.81
N THR A 152 -4.20 11.53 0.44
CA THR A 152 -3.80 12.89 0.80
C THR A 152 -2.33 12.88 1.21
N TRP A 153 -1.54 13.72 0.56
CA TRP A 153 -0.10 13.85 0.78
C TRP A 153 0.26 15.27 1.22
N ILE A 154 1.23 15.40 2.11
CA ILE A 154 1.78 16.68 2.57
C ILE A 154 3.13 16.88 1.90
N ALA A 155 3.23 17.97 1.14
CA ALA A 155 4.50 18.39 0.57
C ALA A 155 5.48 18.80 1.68
N PRO A 156 6.74 18.31 1.70
CA PRO A 156 7.68 18.73 2.72
C PRO A 156 8.03 20.20 2.54
N LEU A 157 8.34 20.88 3.64
CA LEU A 157 8.56 22.33 3.62
C LEU A 157 9.84 22.72 2.87
N SER A 158 10.82 21.81 2.84
CA SER A 158 12.07 21.94 2.10
C SER A 158 11.93 21.75 0.59
N LEU A 159 10.74 21.39 0.10
CA LEU A 159 10.52 20.99 -1.28
C LEU A 159 10.80 22.13 -2.27
N LYS A 160 11.52 21.82 -3.36
CA LYS A 160 11.87 22.75 -4.44
C LYS A 160 11.87 22.04 -5.79
N GLY A 161 11.76 22.81 -6.87
CA GLY A 161 11.90 22.30 -8.24
C GLY A 161 10.65 21.57 -8.71
N SER A 162 10.82 20.31 -9.11
CA SER A 162 9.72 19.45 -9.57
C SER A 162 9.80 18.09 -8.89
N ILE A 163 8.66 17.43 -8.80
CA ILE A 163 8.54 16.07 -8.27
C ILE A 163 7.85 15.16 -9.27
N LYS A 164 7.93 13.86 -9.01
CA LYS A 164 7.02 12.89 -9.60
C LYS A 164 6.42 12.02 -8.52
N PHE A 165 5.20 11.55 -8.74
CA PHE A 165 4.71 10.40 -7.99
C PHE A 165 5.05 9.13 -8.75
N LYS A 166 5.62 8.17 -8.04
CA LYS A 166 5.83 6.80 -8.49
C LYS A 166 4.72 5.91 -7.95
N PHE A 167 4.30 4.93 -8.74
CA PHE A 167 3.31 3.97 -8.28
C PHE A 167 3.48 2.57 -8.88
N THR A 168 2.88 1.62 -8.17
CA THR A 168 2.74 0.22 -8.55
C THR A 168 1.29 -0.18 -8.36
N VAL A 169 0.78 -1.02 -9.26
CA VAL A 169 -0.60 -1.53 -9.20
C VAL A 169 -0.58 -3.04 -9.35
N VAL A 170 -1.33 -3.73 -8.47
CA VAL A 170 -1.41 -5.19 -8.41
C VAL A 170 -2.86 -5.61 -8.62
N VAL A 171 -3.12 -6.36 -9.69
CA VAL A 171 -4.43 -7.00 -9.93
C VAL A 171 -4.52 -8.30 -9.14
N ASN A 172 -3.48 -9.12 -9.25
CA ASN A 172 -3.28 -10.36 -8.52
C ASN A 172 -1.78 -10.70 -8.41
N PHE A 173 -1.45 -11.89 -7.91
CA PHE A 173 -0.05 -12.30 -7.73
C PHE A 173 0.75 -12.35 -9.04
N GLU A 174 0.10 -12.64 -10.17
CA GLU A 174 0.75 -12.82 -11.46
C GLU A 174 0.81 -11.51 -12.28
N HIS A 175 -0.24 -10.69 -12.18
CA HIS A 175 -0.45 -9.51 -13.00
C HIS A 175 -0.30 -8.22 -12.19
N PHE A 176 0.75 -7.47 -12.49
CA PHE A 176 1.08 -6.21 -11.83
C PHE A 176 1.93 -5.30 -12.73
N TRP A 177 1.82 -3.99 -12.53
CA TRP A 177 2.62 -2.95 -13.16
C TRP A 177 3.41 -2.23 -12.08
N THR A 178 4.67 -1.91 -12.34
CA THR A 178 5.59 -1.38 -11.32
C THR A 178 6.38 -0.18 -11.80
N ASN A 179 6.77 0.69 -10.88
CA ASN A 179 7.62 1.86 -11.15
C ASN A 179 7.05 2.74 -12.28
N GLU A 180 5.73 2.82 -12.35
CA GLU A 180 5.03 3.78 -13.19
C GLU A 180 5.15 5.17 -12.58
N GLU A 181 5.12 6.21 -13.40
CA GLU A 181 5.39 7.58 -12.97
C GLU A 181 4.33 8.54 -13.51
N THR A 182 4.04 9.59 -12.74
CA THR A 182 3.39 10.78 -13.28
C THR A 182 4.34 11.54 -14.19
N LYS A 183 3.81 12.50 -14.94
CA LYS A 183 4.65 13.58 -15.50
C LYS A 183 5.31 14.37 -14.35
N ASP A 184 6.34 15.13 -14.69
CA ASP A 184 6.93 16.10 -13.76
C ASP A 184 5.87 17.10 -13.30
N ILE A 185 5.79 17.29 -11.99
CA ILE A 185 4.87 18.21 -11.33
C ILE A 185 5.69 19.37 -10.76
N PRO A 186 5.52 20.59 -11.28
CA PRO A 186 6.25 21.74 -10.78
C PRO A 186 5.78 22.12 -9.38
N VAL A 187 6.73 22.49 -8.54
CA VAL A 187 6.49 22.98 -7.18
C VAL A 187 6.39 24.50 -7.23
N VAL A 188 5.30 25.03 -6.69
CA VAL A 188 5.14 26.47 -6.50
C VAL A 188 5.88 26.88 -5.23
N PRO A 189 6.90 27.74 -5.31
CA PRO A 189 7.70 28.12 -4.14
C PRO A 189 6.87 28.94 -3.16
N LEU A 190 7.17 28.78 -1.87
CA LEU A 190 6.65 29.67 -0.82
C LEU A 190 7.38 31.02 -0.86
N SER A 191 6.67 32.08 -0.45
CA SER A 191 7.36 33.30 -0.02
C SER A 191 8.21 33.01 1.22
N GLN A 192 9.25 33.80 1.46
CA GLN A 192 10.10 33.64 2.64
C GLN A 192 9.27 33.78 3.93
N GLU A 193 8.33 34.72 3.97
CA GLU A 193 7.43 34.94 5.10
C GLU A 193 6.56 33.70 5.39
N GLU A 194 5.93 33.12 4.37
CA GLU A 194 5.12 31.91 4.54
C GLU A 194 5.97 30.71 4.97
N PHE A 195 7.18 30.58 4.43
CA PHE A 195 8.14 29.57 4.83
C PHE A 195 8.48 29.72 6.32
N ASP A 196 8.84 30.92 6.76
CA ASP A 196 9.22 31.20 8.15
C ASP A 196 8.06 30.92 9.11
N ILE A 197 6.83 31.31 8.74
CA ILE A 197 5.62 31.02 9.51
C ILE A 197 5.43 29.51 9.64
N LYS A 198 5.44 28.76 8.53
CA LYS A 198 5.22 27.30 8.55
C LYS A 198 6.35 26.58 9.29
N ASN A 199 7.59 27.04 9.13
CA ASN A 199 8.78 26.44 9.76
C ASN A 199 8.85 26.72 11.27
N SER A 200 8.21 27.79 11.75
CA SER A 200 8.13 28.10 13.20
C SER A 200 7.21 27.15 13.97
N ILE A 201 6.36 26.39 13.29
CA ILE A 201 5.39 25.48 13.91
C ILE A 201 6.03 24.10 14.07
N ASN A 202 5.82 23.46 15.22
CA ASN A 202 6.22 22.06 15.41
C ASN A 202 5.63 21.18 14.29
N HIS A 203 6.50 20.40 13.64
CA HIS A 203 6.13 19.65 12.43
C HIS A 203 5.01 18.62 12.68
N GLU A 204 5.04 17.89 13.79
CA GLU A 204 4.01 16.91 14.13
C GLU A 204 2.66 17.58 14.40
N TYR A 205 2.68 18.70 15.13
CA TYR A 205 1.50 19.52 15.37
C TYR A 205 0.93 20.09 14.06
N TYR A 206 1.79 20.52 13.14
CA TYR A 206 1.39 21.02 11.83
C TYR A 206 0.67 19.93 11.01
N ILE A 207 1.22 18.71 10.94
CA ILE A 207 0.58 17.56 10.28
C ILE A 207 -0.78 17.26 10.93
N TYR A 208 -0.85 17.22 12.26
CA TYR A 208 -2.10 16.97 12.99
C TYR A 208 -3.16 18.03 12.68
N LYS A 209 -2.78 19.32 12.64
CA LYS A 209 -3.67 20.42 12.28
C LYS A 209 -4.19 20.26 10.84
N LEU A 210 -3.33 19.95 9.87
CA LEU A 210 -3.76 19.72 8.49
C LEU A 210 -4.73 18.54 8.37
N TYR A 211 -4.43 17.43 9.05
CA TYR A 211 -5.30 16.26 9.06
C TYR A 211 -6.68 16.57 9.65
N THR A 212 -6.72 17.24 10.81
CA THR A 212 -7.98 17.57 11.47
C THR A 212 -8.82 18.55 10.65
N GLN A 213 -8.20 19.55 10.03
CA GLN A 213 -8.89 20.43 9.10
C GLN A 213 -9.46 19.64 7.92
N ASN A 214 -8.63 18.86 7.22
CA ASN A 214 -9.04 18.08 6.06
C ASN A 214 -10.20 17.11 6.32
N CYS A 215 -10.25 16.49 7.52
CA CYS A 215 -11.22 15.44 7.82
C CYS A 215 -12.48 15.91 8.55
N PHE A 216 -12.46 17.09 9.17
CA PHE A 216 -13.53 17.54 10.06
C PHE A 216 -14.01 18.98 9.85
N SER A 217 -13.45 19.74 8.90
CA SER A 217 -14.01 21.03 8.45
C SER A 217 -15.09 20.82 7.39
#